data_AF-A0A1G2ZXR8-F1
#
_entry.id   AF-A0A1G2ZXR8-F1
#
_cell.length_a   1.000
_cell.length_b   1.000
_cell.length_c   1.000
_cell.angle_alpha   90.00
_cell.angle_beta   90.00
_cell.angle_gamma   90.00
#
_symmetry.space_group_name_H-M   'P 1'
#
loop_
_entity.id
_entity.type
_entity.pdbx_description
1 polymer ?
#
loop_
_entity_poly.entity_id
_entity_poly.type
_entity_poly.pdbx_seq_one_letter_code
_entity_poly.pdbx_strand_id
1 'polypeptide(L)'
;MRIDPAVRHQTMMGFGGIATPTAYAQLSDEGKHRWWKLVKEYNLLIQREYPIGQRLNRQMDNWDMLEDATPHYYGDNFPNGEISDFNYIKRIRELGGKVWFEFWALPPWAAGDAEKYAEAMVRYCQVSKERAGAPPDVVGIQNEVDQTASMFHKMTLSLRRRLDEAGFNSVRIHLSDSGRLSGGIERAQKFLASEQAWAAIDYSASHMYDYQNFFPNPDGFDSRMVKWKELTGEKPFLSTELCINNSKYQWPTYRVALTMGQLYHKNLVLTDAVAICYCWTLLNVVQPSYGATRSLCVPDHAHGFVPVPSSHQLRVFGAFSRRIREGMVRVGTETDADDLLVSAFAREDGAGTIVILNRSTKPRRLRVTWPKVKFTEIELVDPYHENDVREVPPALAEGTTEVTITPGSLITLTNIVSSE
;
A
#
# COMPACT_ATOMS: atom_id res chain seq x y z
N MET A 1 26.25 -6.50 -10.41
CA MET A 1 24.78 -6.46 -10.60
C MET A 1 24.47 -5.81 -11.94
N ARG A 2 23.58 -6.41 -12.73
CA ARG A 2 23.16 -5.92 -14.04
C ARG A 2 21.64 -5.71 -14.04
N ILE A 3 21.19 -4.64 -14.69
CA ILE A 3 19.77 -4.38 -14.93
C ILE A 3 19.47 -4.66 -16.40
N ASP A 4 18.40 -5.40 -16.65
CA ASP A 4 17.94 -5.75 -17.99
C ASP A 4 16.56 -5.12 -18.28
N PRO A 5 16.51 -3.96 -18.98
CA PRO A 5 15.26 -3.28 -19.29
C PRO A 5 14.40 -4.02 -20.32
N ALA A 6 14.92 -5.06 -20.99
CA ALA A 6 14.14 -5.86 -21.94
C ALA A 6 13.23 -6.87 -21.22
N VAL A 7 13.61 -7.31 -20.01
CA VAL A 7 12.76 -8.13 -19.15
C VAL A 7 11.82 -7.20 -18.38
N ARG A 8 10.54 -7.20 -18.74
CA ARG A 8 9.51 -6.34 -18.14
C ARG A 8 8.52 -7.18 -17.35
N HIS A 9 8.09 -6.65 -16.21
CA HIS A 9 7.09 -7.26 -15.34
C HIS A 9 5.89 -6.32 -15.20
N GLN A 10 5.45 -6.04 -13.97
CA GLN A 10 4.29 -5.22 -13.71
C GLN A 10 4.53 -3.72 -13.87
N THR A 11 3.46 -2.99 -14.20
CA THR A 11 3.42 -1.52 -14.15
C THR A 11 2.90 -1.08 -12.80
N MET A 12 3.64 -0.19 -12.14
CA MET A 12 3.32 0.27 -10.79
C MET A 12 2.11 1.20 -10.80
N MET A 13 1.16 0.90 -9.93
CA MET A 13 0.09 1.82 -9.55
C MET A 13 0.54 2.74 -8.42
N GLY A 14 1.31 2.23 -7.45
CA GLY A 14 1.96 3.07 -6.44
C GLY A 14 1.89 2.54 -5.02
N PHE A 15 1.97 3.45 -4.05
CA PHE A 15 2.04 3.15 -2.62
C PHE A 15 1.05 4.03 -1.87
N GLY A 16 0.59 3.56 -0.72
CA GLY A 16 -0.31 4.34 0.11
C GLY A 16 -0.86 3.52 1.26
N GLY A 17 -2.13 3.74 1.62
CA GLY A 17 -2.75 3.17 2.82
C GLY A 17 -3.92 4.03 3.29
N ILE A 18 -4.20 4.00 4.59
CA ILE A 18 -5.34 4.72 5.17
C ILE A 18 -4.85 5.91 6.00
N ALA A 19 -5.12 7.15 5.59
CA ALA A 19 -5.11 8.26 6.54
C ALA A 19 -6.49 8.33 7.21
N THR A 20 -6.57 8.17 8.53
CA THR A 20 -7.87 8.20 9.22
C THR A 20 -8.39 9.64 9.32
N PRO A 21 -9.65 9.91 8.95
CA PRO A 21 -10.21 11.27 9.01
C PRO A 21 -10.10 11.91 10.39
N THR A 22 -10.29 11.14 11.47
CA THR A 22 -10.23 11.67 12.83
C THR A 22 -8.81 12.09 13.22
N ALA A 23 -7.77 11.37 12.77
CA ALA A 23 -6.38 11.77 12.98
C ALA A 23 -6.02 13.02 12.17
N TYR A 24 -6.48 13.10 10.91
CA TYR A 24 -6.27 14.29 10.09
C TYR A 24 -6.97 15.52 10.66
N ALA A 25 -8.17 15.36 11.24
CA ALA A 25 -8.91 16.42 11.90
C ALA A 25 -8.21 16.95 13.17
N GLN A 26 -7.44 16.10 13.86
CA GLN A 26 -6.66 16.50 15.04
C GLN A 26 -5.43 17.34 14.71
N LEU A 27 -4.92 17.29 13.47
CA LEU A 27 -3.76 18.06 13.07
C LEU A 27 -4.06 19.57 13.15
N SER A 28 -3.09 20.34 13.64
CA SER A 28 -3.09 21.80 13.51
C SER A 28 -2.98 22.21 12.03
N ASP A 29 -3.17 23.49 11.72
CA ASP A 29 -2.99 23.99 10.34
C ASP A 29 -1.56 23.75 9.82
N GLU A 30 -0.56 23.96 10.69
CA GLU A 30 0.83 23.58 10.42
C GLU A 30 0.96 22.06 10.23
N GLY A 31 0.31 21.27 11.08
CA GLY A 31 0.29 19.81 10.97
C GLY A 31 -0.29 19.31 9.65
N LYS A 32 -1.40 19.90 9.18
CA LYS A 32 -2.01 19.59 7.87
C LYS A 32 -1.07 19.99 6.73
N HIS A 33 -0.41 21.14 6.81
CA HIS A 33 0.59 21.53 5.82
C HIS A 33 1.75 20.51 5.77
N ARG A 34 2.30 20.14 6.92
CA ARG A 34 3.36 19.12 7.00
C ARG A 34 2.88 17.75 6.51
N TRP A 35 1.65 17.36 6.81
CA TRP A 35 1.06 16.10 6.34
C TRP A 35 1.07 16.02 4.82
N TRP A 36 0.58 17.05 4.13
CA TRP A 36 0.59 17.05 2.66
C TRP A 36 2.00 17.06 2.07
N LYS A 37 2.97 17.69 2.75
CA LYS A 37 4.38 17.56 2.37
C LYS A 37 4.85 16.11 2.49
N LEU A 38 4.58 15.44 3.62
CA LEU A 38 4.92 14.03 3.83
C LEU A 38 4.27 13.11 2.78
N VAL A 39 2.99 13.30 2.47
CA VAL A 39 2.28 12.51 1.45
C VAL A 39 2.97 12.61 0.08
N LYS A 40 3.36 13.82 -0.34
CA LYS A 40 4.09 14.03 -1.61
C LYS A 40 5.49 13.44 -1.56
N GLU A 41 6.22 13.77 -0.50
CA GLU A 41 7.61 13.40 -0.26
C GLU A 41 7.75 11.86 -0.27
N TYR A 42 6.89 11.16 0.47
CA TYR A 42 6.85 9.70 0.55
C TYR A 42 6.02 9.03 -0.55
N ASN A 43 5.45 9.80 -1.48
CA ASN A 43 4.64 9.29 -2.59
C ASN A 43 3.50 8.36 -2.12
N LEU A 44 2.82 8.74 -1.03
CA LEU A 44 1.73 7.97 -0.40
C LEU A 44 0.40 8.35 -1.05
N LEU A 45 0.31 8.16 -2.37
CA LEU A 45 -0.75 8.71 -3.21
C LEU A 45 -1.95 7.76 -3.40
N ILE A 46 -1.93 6.57 -2.81
CA ILE A 46 -3.12 5.72 -2.71
C ILE A 46 -3.78 5.97 -1.35
N GLN A 47 -4.97 6.57 -1.34
CA GLN A 47 -5.83 6.63 -0.15
C GLN A 47 -6.83 5.47 -0.21
N ARG A 48 -6.76 4.59 0.77
CA ARG A 48 -7.80 3.58 1.01
C ARG A 48 -8.80 4.12 2.01
N GLU A 49 -10.08 3.91 1.71
CA GLU A 49 -11.22 4.28 2.55
C GLU A 49 -11.90 3.00 3.04
N TYR A 50 -11.98 2.86 4.37
CA TYR A 50 -12.70 1.79 5.05
C TYR A 50 -13.72 2.38 6.01
N PRO A 51 -14.91 2.79 5.58
CA PRO A 51 -15.96 3.02 6.56
C PRO A 51 -16.51 1.71 7.11
N ILE A 52 -16.84 1.74 8.40
CA ILE A 52 -17.67 0.77 9.07
C ILE A 52 -19.10 1.22 8.80
N GLY A 53 -19.77 0.46 7.95
CA GLY A 53 -21.16 0.68 7.61
C GLY A 53 -22.12 0.52 8.79
N GLN A 54 -21.67 0.10 9.98
CA GLN A 54 -22.58 -0.16 11.11
C GLN A 54 -23.47 1.02 11.49
N ARG A 55 -22.97 2.26 11.33
CA ARG A 55 -23.74 3.50 11.55
C ARG A 55 -24.26 4.14 10.27
N LEU A 56 -23.92 3.61 9.09
CA LEU A 56 -24.45 4.11 7.82
C LEU A 56 -25.97 3.92 7.79
N ASN A 57 -26.70 5.02 7.74
CA ASN A 57 -28.14 4.99 7.67
C ASN A 57 -28.63 4.54 6.28
N ARG A 58 -29.92 4.23 6.15
CA ARG A 58 -30.48 3.75 4.87
C ARG A 58 -30.52 4.82 3.79
N GLN A 59 -30.55 6.09 4.20
CA GLN A 59 -30.52 7.25 3.32
C GLN A 59 -29.12 7.47 2.73
N MET A 60 -28.09 6.91 3.37
CA MET A 60 -26.69 7.01 2.98
C MET A 60 -26.26 8.48 2.83
N ASP A 61 -26.60 9.31 3.81
CA ASP A 61 -26.27 10.73 3.86
C ASP A 61 -25.29 11.09 4.99
N ASN A 62 -24.85 10.10 5.78
CA ASN A 62 -23.95 10.29 6.93
C ASN A 62 -22.53 9.73 6.73
N TRP A 63 -22.04 9.71 5.49
CA TRP A 63 -20.72 9.16 5.14
C TRP A 63 -19.54 9.88 5.80
N ASP A 64 -19.67 11.16 6.13
CA ASP A 64 -18.60 12.05 6.60
C ASP A 64 -18.93 12.73 7.93
N MET A 65 -19.90 12.22 8.67
CA MET A 65 -20.33 12.78 9.95
C MET A 65 -19.40 12.31 11.07
N LEU A 66 -18.54 13.18 11.58
CA LEU A 66 -17.55 12.82 12.63
C LEU A 66 -18.17 12.17 13.88
N GLU A 67 -19.40 12.53 14.23
CA GLU A 67 -20.15 11.91 15.34
C GLU A 67 -20.59 10.46 15.10
N ASP A 68 -20.58 10.03 13.84
CA ASP A 68 -20.80 8.65 13.40
C ASP A 68 -19.51 7.84 13.27
N ALA A 69 -18.34 8.46 13.46
CA ALA A 69 -17.07 7.75 13.54
C ALA A 69 -17.10 6.73 14.70
N THR A 70 -16.63 5.51 14.43
CA THR A 70 -16.61 4.41 15.41
C THR A 70 -15.18 4.03 15.78
N PRO A 71 -14.92 3.54 17.01
CA PRO A 71 -13.65 2.94 17.34
C PRO A 71 -13.50 1.60 16.61
N HIS A 72 -12.33 1.35 16.04
CA HIS A 72 -12.06 0.17 15.21
C HIS A 72 -11.84 -1.11 16.05
N TYR A 73 -11.46 -1.01 17.34
CA TYR A 73 -11.27 -2.15 18.26
C TYR A 73 -11.64 -1.87 19.74
N TYR A 74 -11.85 -2.94 20.51
CA TYR A 74 -11.98 -2.89 21.97
C TYR A 74 -10.68 -2.38 22.63
N GLY A 75 -10.82 -1.38 23.51
CA GLY A 75 -9.69 -0.70 24.17
C GLY A 75 -9.20 0.55 23.45
N ASP A 76 -9.80 0.85 22.30
CA ASP A 76 -9.63 2.10 21.60
C ASP A 76 -10.53 3.17 22.24
N ASN A 77 -9.94 4.04 23.05
CA ASN A 77 -10.67 5.11 23.72
C ASN A 77 -10.89 6.33 22.80
N PHE A 78 -10.47 6.26 21.53
CA PHE A 78 -10.60 7.34 20.57
C PHE A 78 -11.33 6.83 19.32
N PRO A 79 -12.25 7.62 18.74
CA PRO A 79 -12.81 7.30 17.44
C PRO A 79 -11.68 7.38 16.42
N ASN A 80 -11.12 6.25 16.03
CA ASN A 80 -10.07 6.14 15.03
C ASN A 80 -10.55 5.57 13.71
N GLY A 81 -11.83 5.19 13.64
CA GLY A 81 -12.47 4.65 12.47
C GLY A 81 -13.53 5.57 11.85
N GLU A 82 -13.48 5.63 10.51
CA GLU A 82 -14.52 4.98 9.67
C GLU A 82 -15.68 5.81 9.13
N ILE A 83 -15.45 7.11 8.96
CA ILE A 83 -16.16 7.92 7.98
C ILE A 83 -15.24 8.18 6.78
N SER A 84 -15.73 8.88 5.75
CA SER A 84 -14.92 9.45 4.69
C SER A 84 -14.72 10.94 4.90
N ASP A 85 -13.55 11.47 4.52
CA ASP A 85 -13.33 12.91 4.40
C ASP A 85 -13.22 13.27 2.91
N PHE A 86 -14.32 13.76 2.32
CA PHE A 86 -14.34 14.09 0.90
C PHE A 86 -13.43 15.28 0.53
N ASN A 87 -13.10 16.16 1.47
CA ASN A 87 -12.13 17.23 1.23
C ASN A 87 -10.71 16.66 1.17
N TYR A 88 -10.39 15.71 2.06
CA TYR A 88 -9.13 14.97 2.01
C TYR A 88 -8.99 14.19 0.70
N ILE A 89 -10.04 13.44 0.32
CA ILE A 89 -10.10 12.69 -0.94
C ILE A 89 -9.86 13.61 -2.14
N LYS A 90 -10.58 14.74 -2.20
CA LYS A 90 -10.38 15.75 -3.25
C LYS A 90 -8.92 16.22 -3.30
N ARG A 91 -8.33 16.51 -2.14
CA ARG A 91 -6.94 16.97 -2.05
C ARG A 91 -5.96 15.90 -2.53
N ILE A 92 -6.15 14.63 -2.18
CA ILE A 92 -5.33 13.52 -2.69
C ILE A 92 -5.39 13.45 -4.22
N ARG A 93 -6.58 13.61 -4.82
CA ARG A 93 -6.74 13.61 -6.28
C ARG A 93 -6.04 14.79 -6.95
N GLU A 94 -6.06 15.97 -6.35
CA GLU A 94 -5.30 17.13 -6.84
C GLU A 94 -3.78 16.87 -6.87
N LEU A 95 -3.28 15.95 -6.05
CA LEU A 95 -1.89 15.50 -6.06
C LEU A 95 -1.62 14.38 -7.09
N GLY A 96 -2.62 14.00 -7.89
CA GLY A 96 -2.56 12.87 -8.81
C GLY A 96 -2.77 11.51 -8.15
N GLY A 97 -3.25 11.49 -6.90
CA GLY A 97 -3.49 10.25 -6.17
C GLY A 97 -4.77 9.52 -6.55
N LYS A 98 -4.86 8.28 -6.09
CA LYS A 98 -5.98 7.35 -6.32
C LYS A 98 -6.70 7.06 -5.02
N VAL A 99 -7.99 6.76 -5.15
CA VAL A 99 -8.87 6.49 -4.01
C VAL A 99 -9.43 5.09 -4.16
N TRP A 100 -9.25 4.26 -3.15
CA TRP A 100 -9.84 2.92 -3.09
C TRP A 100 -10.88 2.88 -1.99
N PHE A 101 -11.97 2.16 -2.21
CA PHE A 101 -13.06 2.08 -1.25
C PHE A 101 -13.53 0.65 -1.01
N GLU A 102 -13.67 0.27 0.24
CA GLU A 102 -14.27 -1.01 0.62
C GLU A 102 -14.91 -0.89 1.99
N PHE A 103 -15.98 -1.66 2.23
CA PHE A 103 -16.52 -1.74 3.58
C PHE A 103 -15.67 -2.63 4.47
N TRP A 104 -15.30 -2.12 5.64
CA TRP A 104 -14.79 -2.95 6.73
C TRP A 104 -15.92 -3.84 7.28
N ALA A 105 -17.02 -3.22 7.66
CA ALA A 105 -18.26 -3.88 8.05
C ALA A 105 -19.41 -3.33 7.20
N LEU A 106 -20.30 -4.22 6.76
CA LEU A 106 -21.51 -3.79 6.07
C LEU A 106 -22.51 -3.16 7.04
N PRO A 107 -23.35 -2.22 6.57
CA PRO A 107 -24.49 -1.78 7.36
C PRO A 107 -25.43 -2.95 7.65
N PRO A 108 -26.07 -3.01 8.83
CA PRO A 108 -26.97 -4.11 9.19
C PRO A 108 -28.11 -4.32 8.19
N TRP A 109 -28.54 -3.27 7.50
CA TRP A 109 -29.60 -3.34 6.51
C TRP A 109 -29.18 -3.92 5.15
N ALA A 110 -27.87 -3.95 4.84
CA ALA A 110 -27.30 -4.57 3.63
C ALA A 110 -26.60 -5.91 3.91
N ALA A 111 -26.30 -6.23 5.16
CA ALA A 111 -25.63 -7.46 5.53
C ALA A 111 -26.39 -8.70 5.02
N GLY A 112 -25.70 -9.57 4.27
CA GLY A 112 -26.28 -10.78 3.69
C GLY A 112 -27.15 -10.56 2.44
N ASP A 113 -27.24 -9.33 1.93
CA ASP A 113 -28.03 -8.96 0.75
C ASP A 113 -27.13 -8.29 -0.31
N ALA A 114 -26.75 -9.06 -1.33
CA ALA A 114 -25.82 -8.63 -2.37
C ALA A 114 -26.31 -7.40 -3.15
N GLU A 115 -27.63 -7.22 -3.31
CA GLU A 115 -28.20 -6.10 -4.04
C GLU A 115 -28.16 -4.81 -3.24
N LYS A 116 -28.50 -4.88 -1.94
CA LYS A 116 -28.38 -3.71 -1.05
C LYS A 116 -26.94 -3.33 -0.79
N TYR A 117 -26.05 -4.31 -0.72
CA TYR A 117 -24.61 -4.07 -0.70
C TYR A 117 -24.16 -3.28 -1.94
N ALA A 118 -24.53 -3.76 -3.13
CA ALA A 118 -24.15 -3.11 -4.37
C ALA A 118 -24.76 -1.70 -4.49
N GLU A 119 -26.01 -1.51 -4.03
CA GLU A 119 -26.65 -0.20 -3.91
C GLU A 119 -25.82 0.76 -3.04
N ALA A 120 -25.36 0.31 -1.86
CA ALA A 120 -24.54 1.12 -0.97
C ALA A 120 -23.20 1.52 -1.60
N MET A 121 -22.52 0.58 -2.27
CA MET A 121 -21.26 0.83 -2.99
C MET A 121 -21.43 1.87 -4.11
N VAL A 122 -22.49 1.72 -4.92
CA VAL A 122 -22.79 2.66 -6.01
C VAL A 122 -23.17 4.03 -5.45
N ARG A 123 -23.93 4.08 -4.36
CA ARG A 123 -24.25 5.36 -3.70
C ARG A 123 -23.00 6.06 -3.20
N TYR A 124 -22.06 5.35 -2.60
CA TYR A 124 -20.77 5.93 -2.24
C TYR A 124 -20.03 6.50 -3.47
N CYS A 125 -20.00 5.75 -4.59
CA CYS A 125 -19.39 6.23 -5.84
C CYS A 125 -20.03 7.53 -6.34
N GLN A 126 -21.36 7.66 -6.26
CA GLN A 126 -22.10 8.88 -6.61
C GLN A 126 -21.70 10.04 -5.69
N VAL A 127 -21.74 9.84 -4.37
CA VAL A 127 -21.39 10.88 -3.39
C VAL A 127 -19.93 11.32 -3.54
N SER A 128 -19.01 10.37 -3.74
CA SER A 128 -17.60 10.68 -3.99
C SER A 128 -17.41 11.48 -5.28
N LYS A 129 -18.13 11.14 -6.36
CA LYS A 129 -18.14 11.93 -7.59
C LYS A 129 -18.68 13.35 -7.36
N GLU A 130 -19.80 13.49 -6.67
CA GLU A 130 -20.44 14.77 -6.37
C GLU A 130 -19.54 15.68 -5.52
N ARG A 131 -18.87 15.11 -4.51
CA ARG A 131 -18.17 15.89 -3.47
C ARG A 131 -16.66 15.99 -3.67
N ALA A 132 -16.04 14.99 -4.28
CA ALA A 132 -14.61 14.91 -4.54
C ALA A 132 -14.24 14.87 -6.04
N GLY A 133 -15.23 14.96 -6.93
CA GLY A 133 -15.05 15.14 -8.38
C GLY A 133 -14.96 13.85 -9.20
N ALA A 134 -14.75 12.69 -8.57
CA ALA A 134 -14.71 11.39 -9.25
C ALA A 134 -15.09 10.23 -8.29
N PRO A 135 -15.69 9.13 -8.79
CA PRO A 135 -15.87 7.92 -7.98
C PRO A 135 -14.51 7.31 -7.63
N PRO A 136 -14.42 6.41 -6.62
CA PRO A 136 -13.19 5.67 -6.33
C PRO A 136 -12.61 5.00 -7.57
N ASP A 137 -11.28 4.94 -7.65
CA ASP A 137 -10.56 4.29 -8.74
C ASP A 137 -10.72 2.76 -8.66
N VAL A 138 -10.75 2.23 -7.43
CA VAL A 138 -10.92 0.81 -7.15
C VAL A 138 -11.92 0.64 -6.01
N VAL A 139 -12.78 -0.36 -6.10
CA VAL A 139 -13.65 -0.79 -5.02
C VAL A 139 -13.38 -2.25 -4.61
N GLY A 140 -13.51 -2.55 -3.32
CA GLY A 140 -13.43 -3.89 -2.77
C GLY A 140 -14.79 -4.51 -2.49
N ILE A 141 -14.81 -5.81 -2.20
CA ILE A 141 -16.06 -6.54 -1.92
C ILE A 141 -16.47 -6.33 -0.46
N GLN A 142 -15.64 -6.82 0.45
CA GLN A 142 -15.76 -6.64 1.88
C GLN A 142 -14.48 -7.16 2.51
N ASN A 143 -13.88 -6.32 3.34
CA ASN A 143 -12.59 -6.58 3.95
C ASN A 143 -12.68 -7.71 4.97
N GLU A 144 -11.78 -8.69 4.87
CA GLU A 144 -11.50 -9.77 5.84
C GLU A 144 -12.68 -10.64 6.30
N VAL A 145 -13.91 -10.42 5.84
CA VAL A 145 -15.08 -11.21 6.26
C VAL A 145 -15.13 -12.55 5.55
N ASP A 146 -15.24 -13.63 6.29
CA ASP A 146 -15.45 -14.95 5.72
C ASP A 146 -16.89 -15.13 5.25
N GLN A 147 -17.04 -15.43 3.97
CA GLN A 147 -18.33 -15.73 3.34
C GLN A 147 -18.24 -16.99 2.49
N THR A 148 -19.41 -17.52 2.15
CA THR A 148 -19.48 -18.63 1.18
C THR A 148 -19.05 -18.13 -0.20
N ALA A 149 -18.49 -19.04 -1.02
CA ALA A 149 -18.13 -18.71 -2.40
C ALA A 149 -19.33 -18.15 -3.18
N SER A 150 -20.51 -18.75 -3.00
CA SER A 150 -21.74 -18.28 -3.64
C SER A 150 -22.09 -16.83 -3.27
N MET A 151 -21.92 -16.43 -2.01
CA MET A 151 -22.20 -15.05 -1.61
C MET A 151 -21.20 -14.06 -2.21
N PHE A 152 -19.89 -14.38 -2.17
CA PHE A 152 -18.89 -13.53 -2.82
C PHE A 152 -19.13 -13.36 -4.31
N HIS A 153 -19.49 -14.44 -5.02
CA HIS A 153 -19.84 -14.37 -6.44
C HIS A 153 -21.05 -13.46 -6.67
N LYS A 154 -22.12 -13.62 -5.87
CA LYS A 154 -23.32 -12.78 -5.96
C LYS A 154 -23.00 -11.31 -5.71
N MET A 155 -22.24 -10.99 -4.66
CA MET A 155 -21.83 -9.62 -4.35
C MET A 155 -21.01 -9.01 -5.49
N THR A 156 -20.03 -9.75 -6.01
CA THR A 156 -19.15 -9.28 -7.10
C THR A 156 -19.94 -8.99 -8.37
N LEU A 157 -20.80 -9.92 -8.80
CA LEU A 157 -21.59 -9.78 -10.02
C LEU A 157 -22.64 -8.67 -9.89
N SER A 158 -23.27 -8.56 -8.72
CA SER A 158 -24.23 -7.48 -8.44
C SER A 158 -23.54 -6.12 -8.46
N LEU A 159 -22.35 -6.01 -7.84
CA LEU A 159 -21.56 -4.78 -7.83
C LEU A 159 -21.17 -4.36 -9.24
N ARG A 160 -20.59 -5.26 -10.05
CA ARG A 160 -20.19 -4.94 -11.43
C ARG A 160 -21.37 -4.44 -12.24
N ARG A 161 -22.49 -5.18 -12.23
CA ARG A 161 -23.72 -4.81 -12.95
C ARG A 161 -24.22 -3.43 -12.52
N ARG A 162 -24.33 -3.17 -11.21
CA ARG A 162 -24.84 -1.90 -10.68
C ARG A 162 -23.91 -0.72 -10.96
N LEU A 163 -22.59 -0.92 -10.92
CA LEU A 163 -21.63 0.10 -11.34
C LEU A 163 -21.80 0.42 -12.83
N ASP A 164 -21.98 -0.57 -13.68
CA ASP A 164 -22.17 -0.38 -15.12
C ASP A 164 -23.49 0.34 -15.43
N GLU A 165 -24.60 -0.05 -14.78
CA GLU A 165 -25.90 0.63 -14.90
C GLU A 165 -25.84 2.10 -14.45
N ALA A 166 -24.99 2.41 -13.46
CA ALA A 166 -24.77 3.77 -12.97
C ALA A 166 -23.74 4.58 -13.80
N GLY A 167 -23.18 4.00 -14.88
CA GLY A 167 -22.17 4.65 -15.72
C GLY A 167 -20.77 4.71 -15.13
N PHE A 168 -20.45 3.84 -14.17
CA PHE A 168 -19.15 3.70 -13.51
C PHE A 168 -18.33 2.53 -14.07
N ASN A 169 -18.34 2.34 -15.39
CA ASN A 169 -17.61 1.25 -16.06
C ASN A 169 -16.08 1.34 -15.86
N SER A 170 -15.55 2.53 -15.56
CA SER A 170 -14.12 2.74 -15.29
C SER A 170 -13.70 2.35 -13.87
N VAL A 171 -14.65 2.22 -12.93
CA VAL A 171 -14.36 1.83 -11.55
C VAL A 171 -14.00 0.36 -11.53
N ARG A 172 -12.81 0.05 -11.00
CA ARG A 172 -12.26 -1.30 -10.97
C ARG A 172 -12.68 -2.03 -9.70
N ILE A 173 -12.77 -3.35 -9.75
CA ILE A 173 -13.12 -4.20 -8.61
C ILE A 173 -11.92 -5.05 -8.23
N HIS A 174 -11.51 -5.07 -6.96
CA HIS A 174 -10.53 -6.04 -6.48
C HIS A 174 -11.20 -7.26 -5.84
N LEU A 175 -10.49 -8.39 -5.86
CA LEU A 175 -10.86 -9.62 -5.15
C LEU A 175 -11.19 -9.30 -3.69
N SER A 176 -12.19 -9.99 -3.11
CA SER A 176 -12.40 -9.93 -1.65
C SER A 176 -11.14 -10.41 -0.92
N ASP A 177 -10.52 -9.52 -0.16
CA ASP A 177 -9.24 -9.76 0.48
C ASP A 177 -9.39 -10.42 1.85
N SER A 178 -8.52 -11.40 2.10
CA SER A 178 -8.40 -12.04 3.40
C SER A 178 -7.28 -11.39 4.20
N GLY A 179 -7.39 -11.43 5.52
CA GLY A 179 -6.37 -10.92 6.43
C GLY A 179 -5.01 -11.62 6.37
N ARG A 180 -4.87 -12.67 5.55
CA ARG A 180 -3.62 -13.42 5.38
C ARG A 180 -3.50 -13.88 3.93
N LEU A 181 -2.27 -13.99 3.42
CA LEU A 181 -2.03 -14.49 2.07
C LEU A 181 -2.54 -15.93 1.91
N SER A 182 -2.44 -16.76 2.95
CA SER A 182 -3.03 -18.10 2.94
C SER A 182 -4.54 -18.08 2.69
N GLY A 183 -5.28 -17.17 3.33
CA GLY A 183 -6.71 -17.01 3.11
C GLY A 183 -7.02 -16.36 1.77
N GLY A 184 -6.15 -15.46 1.30
CA GLY A 184 -6.21 -14.91 -0.06
C GLY A 184 -6.17 -16.03 -1.10
N ILE A 185 -5.21 -16.95 -0.99
CA ILE A 185 -5.08 -18.13 -1.87
C ILE A 185 -6.38 -18.94 -1.90
N GLU A 186 -6.97 -19.22 -0.74
CA GLU A 186 -8.24 -19.95 -0.66
C GLU A 186 -9.39 -19.19 -1.32
N ARG A 187 -9.44 -17.85 -1.17
CA ARG A 187 -10.45 -17.00 -1.81
C ARG A 187 -10.26 -16.95 -3.32
N ALA A 188 -9.04 -16.80 -3.81
CA ALA A 188 -8.74 -16.83 -5.24
C ALA A 188 -9.17 -18.17 -5.87
N GLN A 189 -8.93 -19.31 -5.21
CA GLN A 189 -9.42 -20.62 -5.65
C GLN A 189 -10.96 -20.67 -5.76
N LYS A 190 -11.66 -20.12 -4.75
CA LYS A 190 -13.14 -20.03 -4.78
C LYS A 190 -13.65 -19.15 -5.91
N PHE A 191 -12.95 -18.07 -6.26
CA PHE A 191 -13.32 -17.22 -7.39
C PHE A 191 -13.03 -17.88 -8.73
N LEU A 192 -11.91 -18.59 -8.88
CA LEU A 192 -11.57 -19.34 -10.10
C LEU A 192 -12.59 -20.44 -10.43
N ALA A 193 -13.34 -20.93 -9.45
CA ALA A 193 -14.45 -21.85 -9.67
C ALA A 193 -15.68 -21.21 -10.35
N SER A 194 -15.69 -19.89 -10.56
CA SER A 194 -16.72 -19.15 -11.27
C SER A 194 -16.10 -18.19 -12.28
N GLU A 195 -16.11 -18.57 -13.55
CA GLU A 195 -15.54 -17.76 -14.65
C GLU A 195 -16.13 -16.34 -14.68
N GLN A 196 -17.43 -16.19 -14.45
CA GLN A 196 -18.09 -14.88 -14.42
C GLN A 196 -17.61 -14.01 -13.26
N ALA A 197 -17.48 -14.57 -12.05
CA ALA A 197 -17.00 -13.81 -10.89
C ALA A 197 -15.52 -13.44 -11.04
N TRP A 198 -14.70 -14.35 -11.57
CA TRP A 198 -13.29 -14.07 -11.87
C TRP A 198 -13.13 -13.01 -12.96
N ALA A 199 -13.98 -13.01 -13.99
CA ALA A 199 -13.96 -12.00 -15.04
C ALA A 199 -14.44 -10.61 -14.54
N ALA A 200 -15.33 -10.58 -13.55
CA ALA A 200 -15.88 -9.34 -13.00
C ALA A 200 -14.92 -8.57 -12.08
N ILE A 201 -13.85 -9.19 -11.59
CA ILE A 201 -12.78 -8.51 -10.85
C ILE A 201 -11.62 -8.12 -11.77
N ASP A 202 -11.05 -6.95 -11.52
CA ASP A 202 -9.91 -6.41 -12.25
C ASP A 202 -8.58 -6.76 -11.58
N TYR A 203 -8.58 -6.87 -10.26
CA TYR A 203 -7.37 -7.10 -9.46
C TYR A 203 -7.49 -8.32 -8.56
N SER A 204 -6.38 -9.04 -8.39
CA SER A 204 -6.21 -9.92 -7.24
C SER A 204 -5.81 -9.08 -6.02
N ALA A 205 -6.23 -9.47 -4.83
CA ALA A 205 -5.97 -8.71 -3.61
C ALA A 205 -5.89 -9.63 -2.38
N SER A 206 -5.00 -9.29 -1.45
CA SER A 206 -4.83 -9.99 -0.19
C SER A 206 -4.02 -9.13 0.79
N HIS A 207 -4.25 -9.37 2.08
CA HIS A 207 -3.40 -8.83 3.13
C HIS A 207 -2.19 -9.75 3.34
N MET A 208 -1.15 -9.22 3.99
CA MET A 208 0.13 -9.91 4.18
C MET A 208 0.48 -10.18 5.66
N TYR A 209 -0.51 -10.21 6.56
CA TYR A 209 -0.22 -10.32 8.00
C TYR A 209 0.45 -11.61 8.42
N ASP A 210 0.23 -12.71 7.70
CA ASP A 210 0.84 -14.00 7.98
C ASP A 210 2.35 -14.03 7.72
N TYR A 211 2.92 -13.06 7.00
CA TYR A 211 4.37 -12.88 6.90
C TYR A 211 5.03 -12.68 8.26
N GLN A 212 4.33 -12.13 9.25
CA GLN A 212 4.86 -11.94 10.60
C GLN A 212 5.24 -13.26 11.30
N ASN A 213 4.65 -14.38 10.90
CA ASN A 213 5.04 -15.70 11.39
C ASN A 213 6.41 -16.16 10.86
N PHE A 214 6.93 -15.47 9.84
CA PHE A 214 8.18 -15.74 9.16
C PHE A 214 9.25 -14.68 9.46
N PHE A 215 9.04 -13.75 10.39
CA PHE A 215 10.09 -12.79 10.77
C PHE A 215 11.43 -13.43 11.17
N PRO A 216 11.48 -14.59 11.84
CA PRO A 216 12.73 -15.30 12.10
C PRO A 216 13.39 -15.92 10.85
N ASN A 217 12.61 -16.19 9.80
CA ASN A 217 13.07 -16.74 8.52
C ASN A 217 12.21 -16.19 7.36
N PRO A 218 12.48 -14.97 6.88
CA PRO A 218 11.69 -14.32 5.84
C PRO A 218 11.49 -15.15 4.56
N ASP A 219 12.46 -16.01 4.22
CA ASP A 219 12.44 -16.83 3.00
C ASP A 219 11.47 -18.00 3.09
N GLY A 220 11.09 -18.39 4.31
CA GLY A 220 10.03 -19.38 4.51
C GLY A 220 8.67 -18.95 3.95
N PHE A 221 8.46 -17.66 3.66
CA PHE A 221 7.22 -17.14 3.09
C PHE A 221 7.16 -17.22 1.55
N ASP A 222 8.30 -17.41 0.88
CA ASP A 222 8.42 -17.24 -0.57
C ASP A 222 7.55 -18.23 -1.36
N SER A 223 7.51 -19.49 -0.91
CA SER A 223 6.66 -20.52 -1.50
C SER A 223 5.17 -20.12 -1.55
N ARG A 224 4.71 -19.35 -0.56
CA ARG A 224 3.33 -18.87 -0.51
C ARG A 224 3.08 -17.73 -1.50
N MET A 225 4.05 -16.84 -1.65
CA MET A 225 4.01 -15.73 -2.61
C MET A 225 4.06 -16.26 -4.05
N VAL A 226 4.94 -17.22 -4.34
CA VAL A 226 5.01 -17.88 -5.65
C VAL A 226 3.69 -18.59 -5.96
N LYS A 227 3.14 -19.36 -5.02
CA LYS A 227 1.83 -20.01 -5.19
C LYS A 227 0.71 -19.01 -5.46
N TRP A 228 0.72 -17.86 -4.80
CA TRP A 228 -0.25 -16.79 -5.07
C TRP A 228 -0.13 -16.25 -6.50
N LYS A 229 1.10 -15.98 -6.97
CA LYS A 229 1.34 -15.51 -8.34
C LYS A 229 0.92 -16.54 -9.38
N GLU A 230 1.28 -17.81 -9.19
CA GLU A 230 0.87 -18.91 -10.08
C GLU A 230 -0.66 -19.04 -10.16
N LEU A 231 -1.34 -18.88 -9.02
CA LEU A 231 -2.80 -19.00 -8.95
C LEU A 231 -3.53 -17.82 -9.62
N THR A 232 -3.02 -16.60 -9.42
CA THR A 232 -3.68 -15.36 -9.89
C THR A 232 -3.27 -14.96 -11.31
N GLY A 233 -2.16 -15.53 -11.81
CA GLY A 233 -1.68 -15.37 -13.17
C GLY A 233 -1.43 -13.92 -13.54
N GLU A 234 -2.08 -13.47 -14.61
CA GLU A 234 -1.95 -12.13 -15.16
C GLU A 234 -2.82 -11.07 -14.46
N LYS A 235 -3.70 -11.45 -13.52
CA LYS A 235 -4.45 -10.45 -12.77
C LYS A 235 -3.49 -9.62 -11.92
N PRO A 236 -3.40 -8.28 -12.11
CA PRO A 236 -2.49 -7.47 -11.33
C PRO A 236 -2.82 -7.56 -9.84
N PHE A 237 -1.77 -7.57 -9.01
CA PHE A 237 -1.90 -7.84 -7.60
C PHE A 237 -1.83 -6.56 -6.75
N LEU A 238 -2.82 -6.37 -5.88
CA LEU A 238 -2.85 -5.34 -4.86
C LEU A 238 -2.53 -5.97 -3.50
N SER A 239 -1.37 -5.62 -2.92
CA SER A 239 -1.12 -5.89 -1.50
C SER A 239 -1.88 -4.84 -0.69
N THR A 240 -3.17 -5.10 -0.47
CA THR A 240 -4.13 -4.12 0.06
C THR A 240 -3.84 -3.74 1.50
N GLU A 241 -3.26 -4.63 2.29
CA GLU A 241 -2.98 -4.35 3.69
C GLU A 241 -1.75 -5.09 4.23
N LEU A 242 -0.85 -4.30 4.81
CA LEU A 242 0.27 -4.77 5.61
C LEU A 242 0.64 -3.75 6.69
N CYS A 243 0.90 -4.26 7.89
CA CYS A 243 1.59 -3.56 8.97
C CYS A 243 2.02 -4.61 10.00
N ILE A 244 2.59 -4.15 11.12
CA ILE A 244 2.85 -5.05 12.24
C ILE A 244 1.62 -5.09 13.13
N ASN A 245 0.93 -6.21 13.05
CA ASN A 245 -0.28 -6.48 13.81
C ASN A 245 -0.03 -7.46 14.99
N ASN A 246 1.07 -8.22 14.94
CA ASN A 246 1.45 -9.15 15.98
C ASN A 246 2.16 -8.42 17.14
N SER A 247 1.57 -8.48 18.33
CA SER A 247 2.04 -7.79 19.53
C SER A 247 3.48 -8.12 19.93
N LYS A 248 4.02 -9.27 19.53
CA LYS A 248 5.42 -9.63 19.77
C LYS A 248 6.41 -8.69 19.07
N TYR A 249 5.98 -8.04 17.98
CA TYR A 249 6.84 -7.22 17.13
C TYR A 249 6.47 -5.73 17.15
N GLN A 250 5.52 -5.32 17.99
CA GLN A 250 5.07 -3.92 18.08
C GLN A 250 6.04 -3.05 18.88
N TRP A 251 7.29 -2.99 18.40
CA TRP A 251 8.38 -2.20 18.96
C TRP A 251 8.98 -1.31 17.87
N PRO A 252 9.37 -0.06 18.17
CA PRO A 252 9.88 0.90 17.19
C PRO A 252 11.32 0.60 16.73
N THR A 253 11.69 -0.66 16.58
CA THR A 253 13.06 -1.07 16.24
C THR A 253 13.28 -1.09 14.74
N TYR A 254 14.47 -0.65 14.32
CA TYR A 254 14.87 -0.72 12.91
C TYR A 254 14.92 -2.16 12.38
N ARG A 255 15.31 -3.14 13.20
CA ARG A 255 15.36 -4.56 12.79
C ARG A 255 13.99 -5.07 12.33
N VAL A 256 12.93 -4.71 13.04
CA VAL A 256 11.57 -5.07 12.68
C VAL A 256 11.13 -4.37 11.39
N ALA A 257 11.50 -3.09 11.20
CA ALA A 257 11.25 -2.37 9.94
C ALA A 257 12.00 -2.99 8.76
N LEU A 258 13.27 -3.37 8.93
CA LEU A 258 14.06 -4.04 7.89
C LEU A 258 13.43 -5.37 7.46
N THR A 259 12.87 -6.14 8.39
CA THR A 259 12.14 -7.37 8.06
C THR A 259 10.90 -7.09 7.20
N MET A 260 10.18 -6.00 7.47
CA MET A 260 9.09 -5.54 6.59
C MET A 260 9.61 -5.05 5.23
N GLY A 261 10.78 -4.41 5.17
CA GLY A 261 11.45 -4.07 3.91
C GLY A 261 11.67 -5.27 2.99
N GLN A 262 11.99 -6.45 3.57
CA GLN A 262 12.06 -7.69 2.80
C GLN A 262 10.70 -8.11 2.23
N LEU A 263 9.60 -7.92 2.98
CA LEU A 263 8.24 -8.16 2.46
C LEU A 263 7.88 -7.21 1.32
N TYR A 264 8.24 -5.93 1.41
CA TYR A 264 7.97 -4.96 0.34
C TYR A 264 8.66 -5.37 -0.96
N HIS A 265 9.95 -5.72 -0.85
CA HIS A 265 10.69 -6.27 -1.99
C HIS A 265 10.03 -7.54 -2.55
N LYS A 266 9.70 -8.51 -1.69
CA LYS A 266 9.11 -9.77 -2.12
C LYS A 266 7.74 -9.59 -2.78
N ASN A 267 6.93 -8.64 -2.31
CA ASN A 267 5.68 -8.27 -2.98
C ASN A 267 5.93 -7.82 -4.43
N LEU A 268 6.92 -6.95 -4.62
CA LEU A 268 7.26 -6.43 -5.94
C LEU A 268 7.84 -7.51 -6.86
N VAL A 269 8.63 -8.46 -6.34
CA VAL A 269 9.41 -9.39 -7.17
C VAL A 269 8.78 -10.77 -7.32
N LEU A 270 8.15 -11.32 -6.26
CA LEU A 270 7.59 -12.68 -6.27
C LEU A 270 6.10 -12.70 -6.65
N THR A 271 5.37 -11.62 -6.36
CA THR A 271 3.93 -11.54 -6.66
C THR A 271 3.57 -10.53 -7.74
N ASP A 272 4.55 -9.81 -8.30
CA ASP A 272 4.31 -8.73 -9.25
C ASP A 272 3.28 -7.70 -8.73
N ALA A 273 3.35 -7.38 -7.44
CA ALA A 273 2.44 -6.41 -6.83
C ALA A 273 2.56 -5.07 -7.57
N VAL A 274 1.42 -4.53 -8.03
CA VAL A 274 1.35 -3.20 -8.66
C VAL A 274 1.14 -2.10 -7.62
N ALA A 275 0.67 -2.47 -6.43
CA ALA A 275 0.50 -1.56 -5.32
C ALA A 275 0.78 -2.23 -3.97
N ILE A 276 1.34 -1.45 -3.06
CA ILE A 276 1.57 -1.84 -1.67
C ILE A 276 0.96 -0.79 -0.76
N CYS A 277 -0.01 -1.20 0.05
CA CYS A 277 -0.69 -0.32 0.99
C CYS A 277 -0.32 -0.65 2.44
N TYR A 278 0.29 0.33 3.12
CA TYR A 278 0.54 0.27 4.54
C TYR A 278 -0.78 0.50 5.29
N CYS A 279 -1.32 -0.59 5.80
CA CYS A 279 -2.55 -0.62 6.56
C CYS A 279 -2.26 -1.46 7.80
N TRP A 280 -2.32 -0.90 9.00
CA TRP A 280 -3.50 -0.16 9.41
C TRP A 280 -3.62 1.25 8.90
N THR A 281 -2.59 2.09 9.00
CA THR A 281 -2.74 3.48 8.58
C THR A 281 -1.44 4.15 8.12
N LEU A 282 -1.59 5.14 7.26
CA LEU A 282 -0.56 6.15 6.99
C LEU A 282 -0.50 7.16 8.13
N LEU A 283 -1.65 7.61 8.62
CA LEU A 283 -1.82 8.55 9.73
C LEU A 283 -2.93 8.02 10.64
N ASN A 284 -2.66 7.95 11.95
CA ASN A 284 -3.67 7.59 12.94
C ASN A 284 -3.57 8.45 14.20
N VAL A 285 -4.64 8.45 15.00
CA VAL A 285 -4.63 9.06 16.33
C VAL A 285 -3.57 8.41 17.21
N VAL A 286 -3.00 9.16 18.15
CA VAL A 286 -1.98 8.63 19.05
C VAL A 286 -2.58 7.55 19.94
N GLN A 287 -2.05 6.33 19.82
CA GLN A 287 -2.37 5.22 20.71
C GLN A 287 -1.09 4.69 21.36
N PRO A 288 -0.92 4.86 22.69
CA PRO A 288 0.30 4.44 23.39
C PRO A 288 0.64 2.96 23.24
N SER A 289 -0.36 2.10 23.04
CA SER A 289 -0.18 0.64 23.02
C SER A 289 0.31 0.08 21.68
N TYR A 290 -0.03 0.69 20.53
CA TYR A 290 0.20 0.06 19.21
C TYR A 290 0.62 1.03 18.08
N GLY A 291 0.57 2.34 18.28
CA GLY A 291 0.76 3.34 17.21
C GLY A 291 2.11 3.27 16.50
N ALA A 292 3.17 2.88 17.22
CA ALA A 292 4.54 2.85 16.69
C ALA A 292 4.72 1.95 15.46
N THR A 293 3.89 0.94 15.26
CA THR A 293 4.12 -0.04 14.16
C THR A 293 2.88 -0.35 13.33
N ARG A 294 1.70 0.12 13.73
CA ARG A 294 0.45 0.03 12.94
C ARG A 294 0.18 1.26 12.09
N SER A 295 0.81 2.39 12.41
CA SER A 295 0.71 3.63 11.62
C SER A 295 2.09 4.00 11.08
N LEU A 296 2.18 4.73 9.97
CA LEU A 296 3.46 5.33 9.55
C LEU A 296 3.73 6.66 10.26
N CYS A 297 2.69 7.46 10.48
CA CYS A 297 2.73 8.73 11.18
C CYS A 297 1.65 8.81 12.27
N VAL A 298 1.89 9.65 13.26
CA VAL A 298 0.90 10.02 14.30
C VAL A 298 0.98 11.52 14.58
N PRO A 299 -0.12 12.20 14.97
CA PRO A 299 -0.08 13.57 15.47
C PRO A 299 0.78 13.68 16.73
N ASP A 300 1.71 14.62 16.80
CA ASP A 300 2.49 14.85 18.01
C ASP A 300 1.87 15.93 18.90
N HIS A 301 1.10 15.50 19.92
CA HIS A 301 0.45 16.42 20.86
C HIS A 301 1.48 17.33 21.58
N ALA A 302 2.69 16.84 21.85
CA ALA A 302 3.70 17.64 22.55
C ALA A 302 4.25 18.79 21.68
N HIS A 303 4.10 18.68 20.37
CA HIS A 303 4.59 19.64 19.39
C HIS A 303 3.46 20.18 18.49
N GLY A 304 2.31 20.49 19.10
CA GLY A 304 1.23 21.21 18.43
C GLY A 304 0.47 20.38 17.38
N PHE A 305 0.39 19.06 17.57
CA PHE A 305 -0.26 18.11 16.65
C PHE A 305 0.31 18.13 15.22
N VAL A 306 1.60 18.42 15.08
CA VAL A 306 2.32 18.22 13.82
C VAL A 306 2.58 16.71 13.66
N PRO A 307 2.36 16.11 12.47
CA PRO A 307 2.56 14.68 12.30
C PRO A 307 4.05 14.32 12.34
N VAL A 308 4.38 13.27 13.07
CA VAL A 308 5.75 12.72 13.17
C VAL A 308 5.76 11.24 12.77
N PRO A 309 6.89 10.71 12.28
CA PRO A 309 7.04 9.27 12.06
C PRO A 309 6.78 8.49 13.35
N SER A 310 5.97 7.43 13.28
CA SER A 310 5.65 6.60 14.44
C SER A 310 6.81 5.65 14.82
N SER A 311 7.65 5.29 13.84
CA SER A 311 8.85 4.48 13.98
C SER A 311 9.67 4.45 12.68
N HIS A 312 10.68 3.58 12.65
CA HIS A 312 11.48 3.25 11.47
C HIS A 312 10.67 2.65 10.29
N GLN A 313 9.39 2.33 10.45
CA GLN A 313 8.54 1.83 9.36
C GLN A 313 8.42 2.85 8.22
N LEU A 314 8.21 4.13 8.53
CA LEU A 314 8.06 5.17 7.50
C LEU A 314 9.30 5.23 6.60
N ARG A 315 10.51 5.20 7.19
CA ARG A 315 11.74 5.30 6.41
C ARG A 315 12.02 4.08 5.54
N VAL A 316 11.75 2.87 6.06
CA VAL A 316 11.91 1.64 5.28
C VAL A 316 10.86 1.52 4.19
N PHE A 317 9.61 1.92 4.44
CA PHE A 317 8.58 2.02 3.40
C PHE A 317 8.95 3.07 2.36
N GLY A 318 9.47 4.22 2.81
CA GLY A 318 9.95 5.33 1.99
C GLY A 318 11.07 4.96 1.01
N ALA A 319 11.97 4.04 1.39
CA ALA A 319 13.02 3.54 0.50
C ALA A 319 12.46 3.01 -0.82
N PHE A 320 11.23 2.46 -0.80
CA PHE A 320 10.50 2.02 -1.97
C PHE A 320 9.59 3.13 -2.50
N SER A 321 8.71 3.66 -1.66
CA SER A 321 7.58 4.48 -2.12
C SER A 321 8.02 5.80 -2.74
N ARG A 322 9.02 6.49 -2.17
CA ARG A 322 9.46 7.84 -2.58
C ARG A 322 9.83 7.93 -4.07
N ARG A 323 10.44 6.86 -4.61
CA ARG A 323 11.08 6.87 -5.94
C ARG A 323 10.47 5.89 -6.95
N ILE A 324 9.62 4.98 -6.52
CA ILE A 324 8.85 4.11 -7.41
C ILE A 324 7.50 4.78 -7.65
N ARG A 325 7.39 5.48 -8.78
CA ARG A 325 6.22 6.29 -9.15
C ARG A 325 5.20 5.48 -9.96
N GLU A 326 3.97 5.96 -10.02
CA GLU A 326 2.95 5.43 -10.92
C GLU A 326 3.47 5.39 -12.37
N GLY A 327 3.14 4.33 -13.10
CA GLY A 327 3.51 4.14 -14.50
C GLY A 327 4.94 3.62 -14.71
N MET A 328 5.78 3.56 -13.66
CA MET A 328 7.07 2.86 -13.77
C MET A 328 6.85 1.36 -13.91
N VAL A 329 7.65 0.71 -14.73
CA VAL A 329 7.60 -0.74 -14.97
C VAL A 329 8.76 -1.42 -14.27
N ARG A 330 8.49 -2.49 -13.52
CA ARG A 330 9.55 -3.30 -12.93
C ARG A 330 10.32 -4.01 -14.04
N VAL A 331 11.64 -3.92 -14.01
CA VAL A 331 12.55 -4.53 -14.98
C VAL A 331 13.43 -5.61 -14.36
N GLY A 332 14.03 -6.46 -15.19
CA GLY A 332 14.87 -7.56 -14.76
C GLY A 332 16.14 -7.10 -14.03
N THR A 333 16.53 -7.86 -13.01
CA THR A 333 17.75 -7.61 -12.22
C THR A 333 18.52 -8.90 -12.02
N GLU A 334 19.84 -8.86 -12.24
CA GLU A 334 20.74 -9.98 -12.02
C GLU A 334 21.80 -9.62 -10.98
N THR A 335 21.90 -10.45 -9.93
CA THR A 335 22.87 -10.34 -8.85
C THR A 335 23.43 -11.73 -8.53
N ASP A 336 24.70 -11.78 -8.13
CA ASP A 336 25.43 -12.98 -7.70
C ASP A 336 25.46 -13.12 -6.17
N ALA A 337 24.70 -12.28 -5.46
CA ALA A 337 24.65 -12.25 -4.00
C ALA A 337 23.23 -12.51 -3.49
N ASP A 338 23.00 -13.71 -2.94
CA ASP A 338 21.70 -14.18 -2.41
C ASP A 338 21.15 -13.34 -1.23
N ASP A 339 22.05 -12.61 -0.55
CA ASP A 339 21.69 -11.72 0.56
C ASP A 339 21.40 -10.26 0.12
N LEU A 340 21.40 -9.99 -1.18
CA LEU A 340 21.00 -8.70 -1.73
C LEU A 340 19.63 -8.84 -2.40
N LEU A 341 18.65 -8.16 -1.83
CA LEU A 341 17.33 -8.05 -2.42
C LEU A 341 17.28 -6.80 -3.30
N VAL A 342 17.07 -6.99 -4.60
CA VAL A 342 17.19 -5.93 -5.61
C VAL A 342 15.93 -5.84 -6.46
N SER A 343 15.34 -4.66 -6.56
CA SER A 343 14.24 -4.39 -7.50
C SER A 343 14.52 -3.11 -8.27
N ALA A 344 14.34 -3.13 -9.58
CA ALA A 344 14.57 -2.00 -10.47
C ALA A 344 13.33 -1.64 -11.27
N PHE A 345 13.14 -0.34 -11.53
CA PHE A 345 11.95 0.22 -12.15
C PHE A 345 12.34 1.27 -13.18
N ALA A 346 11.73 1.19 -14.36
CA ALA A 346 12.03 2.05 -15.50
C ALA A 346 10.78 2.82 -15.96
N ARG A 347 10.98 4.00 -16.52
CA ARG A 347 9.96 4.75 -17.26
C ARG A 347 10.46 5.06 -18.66
N GLU A 348 9.54 5.26 -19.60
CA GLU A 348 9.86 5.46 -21.02
C GLU A 348 10.69 6.73 -21.30
N ASP A 349 10.60 7.72 -20.42
CA ASP A 349 11.38 8.97 -20.48
C ASP A 349 12.83 8.84 -19.99
N GLY A 350 13.29 7.62 -19.69
CA GLY A 350 14.64 7.35 -19.20
C GLY A 350 14.79 7.49 -17.69
N ALA A 351 13.71 7.72 -16.94
CA ALA A 351 13.75 7.65 -15.49
C ALA A 351 13.96 6.20 -15.01
N GLY A 352 14.85 6.02 -14.03
CA GLY A 352 15.24 4.73 -13.49
C GLY A 352 15.43 4.81 -11.98
N THR A 353 14.88 3.82 -11.27
CA THR A 353 15.03 3.65 -9.82
C THR A 353 15.45 2.21 -9.51
N ILE A 354 16.45 2.02 -8.66
CA ILE A 354 16.80 0.73 -8.07
C ILE A 354 16.70 0.83 -6.57
N VAL A 355 16.04 -0.12 -5.92
CA VAL A 355 16.07 -0.31 -4.47
C VAL A 355 16.88 -1.57 -4.18
N ILE A 356 17.86 -1.45 -3.27
CA ILE A 356 18.78 -2.53 -2.88
C ILE A 356 18.72 -2.65 -1.36
N LEU A 357 18.38 -3.82 -0.83
CA LEU A 357 18.38 -4.13 0.59
C LEU A 357 19.46 -5.19 0.88
N ASN A 358 20.41 -4.88 1.76
CA ASN A 358 21.44 -5.82 2.19
C ASN A 358 21.04 -6.47 3.52
N ARG A 359 20.60 -7.73 3.45
CA ARG A 359 20.26 -8.52 4.64
C ARG A 359 21.41 -9.36 5.18
N SER A 360 22.60 -9.29 4.56
CA SER A 360 23.79 -9.98 5.06
C SER A 360 24.37 -9.27 6.29
N THR A 361 25.33 -9.94 6.92
CA THR A 361 26.14 -9.39 8.03
C THR A 361 27.40 -8.66 7.57
N LYS A 362 27.61 -8.49 6.25
CA LYS A 362 28.83 -7.91 5.69
C LYS A 362 28.53 -6.74 4.74
N PRO A 363 29.35 -5.67 4.75
CA PRO A 363 29.24 -4.64 3.74
C PRO A 363 29.53 -5.24 2.35
N ARG A 364 28.86 -4.71 1.34
CA ARG A 364 29.03 -5.13 -0.06
C ARG A 364 29.34 -3.93 -0.92
N ARG A 365 30.42 -4.01 -1.71
CA ARG A 365 30.73 -3.06 -2.78
C ARG A 365 30.09 -3.56 -4.07
N LEU A 366 29.23 -2.76 -4.66
CA LEU A 366 28.41 -3.13 -5.80
C LEU A 366 28.83 -2.31 -7.01
N ARG A 367 29.10 -2.99 -8.11
CA ARG A 367 29.09 -2.40 -9.44
C ARG A 367 27.72 -2.61 -10.05
N VAL A 368 27.02 -1.50 -10.29
CA VAL A 368 25.66 -1.46 -10.82
C VAL A 368 25.73 -1.00 -12.27
N THR A 369 25.31 -1.85 -13.20
CA THR A 369 25.30 -1.52 -14.62
C THR A 369 23.87 -1.48 -15.16
N TRP A 370 23.46 -0.31 -15.64
CA TRP A 370 22.21 -0.07 -16.34
C TRP A 370 22.48 0.85 -17.55
N PRO A 371 22.51 0.30 -18.78
CA PRO A 371 22.72 1.09 -19.98
C PRO A 371 21.72 2.24 -20.10
N LYS A 372 22.20 3.43 -20.49
CA LYS A 372 21.40 4.65 -20.73
C LYS A 372 20.74 5.29 -19.50
N VAL A 373 20.90 4.72 -18.30
CA VAL A 373 20.46 5.36 -17.06
C VAL A 373 21.66 5.97 -16.34
N LYS A 374 21.53 7.25 -15.98
CA LYS A 374 22.52 7.96 -15.17
C LYS A 374 21.85 8.39 -13.87
N PHE A 375 22.18 7.72 -12.78
CA PHE A 375 21.68 8.09 -11.46
C PHE A 375 22.27 9.43 -11.01
N THR A 376 21.44 10.23 -10.33
CA THR A 376 21.82 11.53 -9.77
C THR A 376 21.76 11.53 -8.25
N GLU A 377 20.88 10.72 -7.67
CA GLU A 377 20.69 10.61 -6.21
C GLU A 377 20.90 9.17 -5.72
N ILE A 378 21.53 9.04 -4.56
CA ILE A 378 21.50 7.84 -3.72
C ILE A 378 20.82 8.20 -2.40
N GLU A 379 19.81 7.43 -2.03
CA GLU A 379 19.10 7.60 -0.75
C GLU A 379 19.48 6.46 0.19
N LEU A 380 19.95 6.78 1.40
CA LEU A 380 20.36 5.80 2.41
C LEU A 380 19.30 5.65 3.50
N VAL A 381 18.93 4.41 3.80
CA VAL A 381 18.08 4.06 4.94
C VAL A 381 18.77 3.03 5.81
N ASP A 382 19.00 3.39 7.08
CA ASP A 382 19.55 2.52 8.11
C ASP A 382 19.07 2.96 9.52
N PRO A 383 19.57 2.40 10.64
CA PRO A 383 19.17 2.85 11.97
C PRO A 383 19.40 4.35 12.25
N TYR A 384 20.33 4.98 11.55
CA TYR A 384 20.81 6.33 11.81
C TYR A 384 20.43 7.32 10.70
N HIS A 385 20.12 6.84 9.50
CA HIS A 385 19.80 7.65 8.34
C HIS A 385 18.35 7.44 7.91
N GLU A 386 17.57 8.53 7.92
CA GLU A 386 16.17 8.57 7.51
C GLU A 386 16.06 9.10 6.08
N ASN A 387 16.01 8.18 5.11
CA ASN A 387 15.87 8.54 3.69
C ASN A 387 16.90 9.61 3.27
N ASP A 388 18.14 9.46 3.71
CA ASP A 388 19.19 10.47 3.58
C ASP A 388 19.67 10.54 2.13
N VAL A 389 19.30 11.61 1.43
CA VAL A 389 19.60 11.83 0.01
C VAL A 389 21.00 12.41 -0.14
N ARG A 390 21.83 11.77 -0.97
CA ARG A 390 23.19 12.18 -1.28
C ARG A 390 23.41 12.16 -2.78
N GLU A 391 24.42 12.90 -3.23
CA GLU A 391 24.87 12.80 -4.61
C GLU A 391 25.48 11.42 -4.88
N VAL A 392 25.20 10.88 -6.07
CA VAL A 392 25.80 9.62 -6.51
C VAL A 392 27.28 9.86 -6.82
N PRO A 393 28.19 8.95 -6.41
CA PRO A 393 29.60 9.02 -6.81
C PRO A 393 29.75 9.10 -8.35
N PRO A 394 30.82 9.72 -8.87
CA PRO A 394 31.07 9.75 -10.30
C PRO A 394 31.01 8.36 -10.92
N ALA A 395 30.31 8.23 -12.05
CA ALA A 395 30.18 6.97 -12.75
C ALA A 395 31.56 6.43 -13.16
N LEU A 396 31.78 5.13 -12.97
CA LEU A 396 33.05 4.48 -13.36
C LEU A 396 33.21 4.39 -14.87
N ALA A 397 32.08 4.22 -15.56
CA ALA A 397 31.94 4.17 -17.01
C ALA A 397 30.50 4.52 -17.37
N GLU A 398 30.19 4.68 -18.66
CA GLU A 398 28.83 4.92 -19.12
C GLU A 398 27.86 3.84 -18.59
N GLY A 399 26.77 4.28 -17.96
CA GLY A 399 25.77 3.39 -17.36
C GLY A 399 26.27 2.52 -16.21
N THR A 400 27.44 2.80 -15.63
CA THR A 400 28.01 2.02 -14.52
C THR A 400 28.31 2.89 -13.30
N THR A 401 27.63 2.60 -12.20
CA THR A 401 27.79 3.26 -10.90
C THR A 401 28.38 2.29 -9.88
N GLU A 402 29.23 2.78 -8.99
CA GLU A 402 29.75 2.01 -7.88
C GLU A 402 29.25 2.55 -6.55
N VAL A 403 28.74 1.66 -5.70
CA VAL A 403 28.19 2.00 -4.39
C VAL A 403 28.61 0.96 -3.35
N THR A 404 28.60 1.36 -2.09
CA THR A 404 28.78 0.43 -0.97
C THR A 404 27.51 0.42 -0.14
N ILE A 405 26.99 -0.77 0.14
CA ILE A 405 25.84 -0.97 1.03
C ILE A 405 26.30 -1.69 2.31
N THR A 406 25.99 -1.11 3.45
CA THR A 406 26.33 -1.67 4.77
C THR A 406 25.39 -2.82 5.15
N PRO A 407 25.75 -3.67 6.14
CA PRO A 407 24.83 -4.67 6.67
C PRO A 407 23.54 -4.03 7.18
N GLY A 408 22.39 -4.59 6.81
CA GLY A 408 21.09 -4.16 7.28
C GLY A 408 20.60 -2.81 6.75
N SER A 409 21.26 -2.19 5.76
CA SER A 409 20.77 -0.96 5.15
C SER A 409 20.02 -1.21 3.85
N LEU A 410 19.27 -0.18 3.43
CA LEU A 410 18.74 -0.05 2.10
C LEU A 410 19.41 1.15 1.42
N ILE A 411 19.69 1.01 0.12
CA ILE A 411 20.00 2.16 -0.73
C ILE A 411 19.03 2.20 -1.90
N THR A 412 18.63 3.42 -2.26
CA THR A 412 17.82 3.66 -3.46
C THR A 412 18.62 4.55 -4.41
N LEU A 413 18.95 4.02 -5.59
CA LEU A 413 19.59 4.78 -6.67
C LEU A 413 18.53 5.28 -7.63
N THR A 414 18.53 6.57 -7.94
CA THR A 414 17.52 7.14 -8.83
C THR A 414 18.03 8.37 -9.59
N ASN A 415 17.39 8.66 -10.71
CA ASN A 415 17.47 9.95 -11.40
C ASN A 415 16.16 10.75 -11.33
N ILE A 416 15.22 10.29 -10.51
CA ILE A 416 13.98 11.00 -10.19
C ILE A 416 14.29 11.93 -9.03
N VAL A 417 14.30 13.23 -9.32
CA VAL A 417 14.56 14.28 -8.32
C VAL A 417 13.50 14.24 -7.23
N SER A 418 13.94 14.50 -5.99
CA SER A 418 13.06 14.62 -4.84
C SER A 418 12.05 15.76 -5.09
N SER A 419 10.75 15.48 -4.94
CA SER A 419 9.75 16.56 -4.97
C SER A 419 9.93 17.43 -3.72
N GLU A 420 10.25 18.72 -3.89
CA GLU A 420 10.36 19.71 -2.80
C GLU A 420 9.07 19.90 -2.00
#